data_AF-A0A1B7ZCZ6-F1
#
_entry.id   AF-A0A1B7ZCZ6-F1
#
_cell.length_a   1.000
_cell.length_b   1.000
_cell.length_c   1.000
_cell.angle_alpha   90.00
_cell.angle_beta   90.00
_cell.angle_gamma   90.00
#
_symmetry.space_group_name_H-M   'P 1'
#
loop_
_entity.id
_entity.type
_entity.pdbx_description
1 polymer ?
#
loop_
_entity_poly.entity_id
_entity_poly.type
_entity_poly.pdbx_seq_one_letter_code
_entity_poly.pdbx_strand_id
1 'polypeptide(L)'
;MIENKSIAVLPFVNMSNSIENEYFCDGLTEEIINALAKIKDLSVTSRTSSFFFKNKSVTANEIREKLKVATFIEGSVRTSKKKMRITVQMIDTVDDFHFWSETFDRNPEDIFEIQDEISLFIAEKLREHIGHIEIEEKLVAPIDVHVAIYREYLKGRYYIMKLDYKNSIKGINILQDLVRKAPNFPNPYLDINLAYVNMGTMGLLPAFEAYEKAQPYLLKALELDPNSSRSQLNMAWIECWQNWNLKKAYEHANKALEMQQADDIYLTISNFLTVEGKLDAARNYLDKALQLDPYAAINHHYKGFLYYLKEEYETAIPFLKKALKLDPMLPFPPIYIGICLLMSGKPNEALTYFGSLKGVSVKDLTKLGGETMCYAKLNETEKCNDGLKELETYLTTTLVDKAFTFLILVNALLGNSEKVVDLVEQAYNNRLPLVLLLNPSPILKPIKNHKRFKDIMLKAIPDNLNYKRKKKYKQALLDSNEIKKYSKELEQIMMDYKLYLNPDLSLKDLASYLELPANYVSQLLNLGFQKNFSEYVNTYRINEFKERVLLEENKGLTIMAIAYDSGFNSKTVFNTFFKKIEGTTPNAYLKSVQKK
;
A
#
# COMPACT_ATOMS: atom_id res chain seq x y z
N MET A 1 7.42 -1.20 17.00
CA MET A 1 6.93 -2.44 17.61
C MET A 1 6.99 -3.52 16.56
N ILE A 2 7.45 -4.71 16.92
CA ILE A 2 7.45 -5.90 16.06
C ILE A 2 6.11 -6.58 16.25
N GLU A 3 5.48 -7.00 15.16
CA GLU A 3 4.20 -7.70 15.20
C GLU A 3 4.45 -9.15 15.63
N ASN A 4 3.78 -9.64 16.68
CA ASN A 4 4.08 -10.96 17.23
C ASN A 4 3.82 -12.09 16.21
N LYS A 5 2.82 -11.91 15.35
CA LYS A 5 2.49 -12.83 14.24
C LYS A 5 3.15 -12.36 12.95
N SER A 6 4.48 -12.45 12.88
CA SER A 6 5.22 -12.05 11.69
C SER A 6 6.40 -12.98 11.38
N ILE A 7 6.62 -13.23 10.09
CA ILE A 7 7.62 -14.19 9.62
C ILE A 7 8.34 -13.70 8.36
N ALA A 8 9.63 -14.03 8.27
CA ALA A 8 10.42 -13.94 7.03
C ALA A 8 10.88 -15.33 6.58
N VAL A 9 10.98 -15.56 5.27
CA VAL A 9 11.52 -16.81 4.72
C VAL A 9 12.80 -16.47 3.97
N LEU A 10 13.95 -16.72 4.57
CA LEU A 10 15.23 -16.43 3.96
C LEU A 10 15.51 -17.38 2.78
N PRO A 11 16.28 -16.92 1.77
CA PRO A 11 16.62 -17.75 0.61
C PRO A 11 17.29 -19.06 1.02
N PHE A 12 16.71 -20.17 0.59
CA PHE A 12 17.26 -21.49 0.85
C PHE A 12 18.63 -21.64 0.19
N VAL A 13 19.57 -22.23 0.92
CA VAL A 13 20.95 -22.42 0.46
C VAL A 13 21.06 -23.68 -0.39
N ASN A 14 21.60 -23.52 -1.60
CA ASN A 14 21.97 -24.64 -2.45
C ASN A 14 23.27 -25.29 -1.94
N MET A 15 23.17 -26.48 -1.37
CA MET A 15 24.34 -27.27 -0.91
C MET A 15 24.83 -28.27 -1.97
N SER A 16 24.48 -28.05 -3.23
CA SER A 16 24.89 -28.87 -4.37
C SER A 16 25.65 -28.04 -5.40
N ASN A 17 26.48 -28.70 -6.22
CA ASN A 17 27.31 -28.01 -7.22
C ASN A 17 26.57 -27.64 -8.52
N SER A 18 25.23 -27.81 -8.57
CA SER A 18 24.43 -27.56 -9.79
C SER A 18 23.68 -26.24 -9.68
N ILE A 19 23.83 -25.39 -10.70
CA ILE A 19 23.05 -24.15 -10.84
C ILE A 19 21.55 -24.44 -11.02
N GLU A 20 21.18 -25.63 -11.50
CA GLU A 20 19.77 -26.00 -11.62
C GLU A 20 19.08 -26.13 -10.26
N ASN A 21 19.84 -26.51 -9.23
CA ASN A 21 19.34 -26.54 -7.85
C ASN A 21 19.20 -25.14 -7.26
N GLU A 22 19.95 -24.14 -7.77
CA GLU A 22 19.80 -22.74 -7.35
C GLU A 22 18.41 -22.20 -7.70
N TYR A 23 17.95 -22.49 -8.93
CA TYR A 23 16.62 -22.08 -9.40
C TYR A 23 15.52 -22.72 -8.55
N PHE A 24 15.73 -23.98 -8.17
CA PHE A 24 14.81 -24.70 -7.29
C PHE A 24 14.78 -24.10 -5.88
N CYS A 25 15.93 -23.78 -5.28
CA CYS A 25 15.98 -23.18 -3.93
C CYS A 25 15.25 -21.83 -3.91
N ASP A 26 15.49 -21.00 -4.92
CA ASP A 26 14.83 -19.70 -5.06
C ASP A 26 13.33 -19.86 -5.27
N GLY A 27 12.92 -20.80 -6.11
CA GLY A 27 11.52 -21.14 -6.33
C GLY A 27 10.83 -21.66 -5.07
N LEU A 28 11.44 -22.59 -4.35
CA LEU A 28 10.90 -23.13 -3.10
C LEU A 28 10.72 -22.03 -2.04
N THR A 29 11.73 -21.16 -1.88
CA THR A 29 11.65 -20.02 -0.97
C THR A 29 10.45 -19.14 -1.31
N GLU A 30 10.28 -18.81 -2.59
CA GLU A 30 9.20 -17.95 -3.06
C GLU A 30 7.81 -18.58 -2.90
N GLU A 31 7.68 -19.89 -3.18
CA GLU A 31 6.42 -20.61 -2.97
C GLU A 31 6.02 -20.66 -1.48
N ILE A 32 6.98 -20.87 -0.57
CA ILE A 32 6.71 -20.81 0.88
C ILE A 32 6.24 -19.40 1.28
N ILE A 33 6.88 -18.34 0.78
CA ILE A 33 6.44 -16.96 1.03
C ILE A 33 4.99 -16.76 0.56
N ASN A 34 4.68 -17.20 -0.67
CA ASN A 34 3.35 -17.03 -1.26
C ASN A 34 2.29 -17.85 -0.51
N ALA A 35 2.63 -19.07 -0.06
CA ALA A 35 1.73 -19.92 0.71
C ALA A 35 1.39 -19.30 2.06
N LEU A 36 2.40 -18.86 2.81
CA LEU A 36 2.21 -18.25 4.13
C LEU A 36 1.49 -16.90 4.06
N ALA A 37 1.69 -16.12 2.98
CA ALA A 37 1.08 -14.79 2.81
C ALA A 37 -0.46 -14.83 2.65
N LYS A 38 -1.05 -16.00 2.43
CA LYS A 38 -2.50 -16.21 2.39
C LYS A 38 -3.12 -16.35 3.77
N ILE A 39 -2.31 -16.59 4.81
CA ILE A 39 -2.79 -16.66 6.19
C ILE A 39 -3.12 -15.24 6.66
N LYS A 40 -4.41 -14.95 6.89
CA LYS A 40 -4.93 -13.60 7.17
C LYS A 40 -4.34 -12.95 8.43
N ASP A 41 -3.98 -13.75 9.42
CA ASP A 41 -3.44 -13.25 10.70
C ASP A 41 -1.91 -13.25 10.74
N LEU A 42 -1.23 -13.52 9.63
CA LEU A 42 0.22 -13.65 9.57
C LEU A 42 0.83 -12.59 8.64
N SER A 43 1.67 -11.72 9.20
CA SER A 43 2.45 -10.77 8.42
C SER A 43 3.71 -11.43 7.85
N VAL A 44 3.73 -11.70 6.55
CA VAL A 44 4.86 -12.33 5.85
C VAL A 44 5.70 -11.30 5.12
N THR A 45 7.02 -11.33 5.33
CA THR A 45 7.95 -10.46 4.58
C THR A 45 7.98 -10.85 3.11
N SER A 46 8.00 -9.85 2.23
CA SER A 46 8.04 -10.07 0.79
C SER A 46 9.31 -10.81 0.32
N ARG A 47 9.24 -11.28 -0.93
CA ARG A 47 10.39 -11.84 -1.64
C ARG A 47 11.56 -10.86 -1.72
N THR A 48 11.34 -9.60 -2.12
CA THR A 48 12.42 -8.62 -2.30
C THR A 48 13.22 -8.42 -1.02
N SER A 49 12.51 -8.27 0.10
CA SER A 49 13.11 -8.08 1.41
C SER A 49 13.81 -9.33 1.93
N SER A 50 13.26 -10.51 1.71
CA SER A 50 13.92 -11.77 2.07
C SER A 50 15.20 -11.99 1.24
N PHE A 51 15.13 -11.77 -0.08
CA PHE A 51 16.26 -11.96 -0.99
C PHE A 51 17.33 -10.88 -0.86
N PHE A 52 17.05 -9.75 -0.21
CA PHE A 52 18.09 -8.80 0.19
C PHE A 52 19.20 -9.48 1.02
N PHE A 53 18.89 -10.54 1.75
CA PHE A 53 19.83 -11.29 2.59
C PHE A 53 20.54 -12.44 1.87
N LYS A 54 20.21 -12.71 0.60
CA LYS A 54 20.84 -13.78 -0.16
C LYS A 54 22.36 -13.63 -0.18
N ASN A 55 23.07 -14.71 0.14
CA ASN A 55 24.54 -14.76 0.21
C ASN A 55 25.18 -13.79 1.22
N LYS A 56 24.43 -13.36 2.24
CA LYS A 56 24.95 -12.55 3.36
C LYS A 56 24.91 -13.39 4.64
N SER A 57 25.99 -13.36 5.41
CA SER A 57 25.97 -13.85 6.79
C SER A 57 25.26 -12.81 7.65
N VAL A 58 24.16 -13.20 8.30
CA VAL A 58 23.35 -12.32 9.13
C VAL A 58 22.95 -13.00 10.43
N THR A 59 22.84 -12.22 11.49
CA THR A 59 22.39 -12.70 12.80
C THR A 59 20.86 -12.57 12.93
N ALA A 60 20.24 -13.31 13.85
CA ALA A 60 18.81 -13.17 14.12
C ALA A 60 18.44 -11.74 14.52
N ASN A 61 19.33 -11.07 15.28
CA ASN A 61 19.13 -9.69 15.70
C ASN A 61 19.15 -8.71 14.51
N GLU A 62 20.02 -8.93 13.52
CA GLU A 62 19.98 -8.13 12.30
C GLU A 62 18.72 -8.36 11.46
N ILE A 63 18.24 -9.61 11.38
CA ILE A 63 16.97 -9.95 10.73
C ILE A 63 15.82 -9.24 11.43
N ARG A 64 15.78 -9.31 12.76
CA ARG A 64 14.80 -8.61 13.60
C ARG A 64 14.75 -7.12 13.32
N GLU A 65 15.89 -6.44 13.33
CA GLU A 65 15.95 -4.99 13.16
C GLU A 65 15.57 -4.56 11.74
N LYS A 66 16.04 -5.31 10.74
CA LYS A 66 15.90 -4.94 9.32
C LYS A 66 14.56 -5.34 8.73
N LEU A 67 14.05 -6.54 9.07
CA LEU A 67 12.79 -7.08 8.57
C LEU A 67 11.62 -6.88 9.54
N LYS A 68 11.88 -6.56 10.82
CA LYS A 68 10.85 -6.32 11.85
C LYS A 68 9.90 -7.51 12.03
N VAL A 69 10.43 -8.72 11.92
CA VAL A 69 9.71 -9.97 12.12
C VAL A 69 10.01 -10.58 13.48
N ALA A 70 9.07 -11.36 14.02
CA ALA A 70 9.24 -12.12 15.27
C ALA A 70 9.97 -13.45 15.00
N THR A 71 9.66 -14.09 13.86
CA THR A 71 10.23 -15.38 13.46
C THR A 71 10.87 -15.27 12.10
N PHE A 72 11.90 -16.08 11.81
CA PHE A 72 12.32 -16.32 10.44
C PHE A 72 12.61 -17.79 10.18
N ILE A 73 12.51 -18.16 8.90
CA ILE A 73 12.87 -19.46 8.38
C ILE A 73 14.16 -19.33 7.60
N GLU A 74 15.04 -20.29 7.79
CA GLU A 74 16.15 -20.55 6.89
C GLU A 74 16.17 -22.03 6.52
N GLY A 75 16.90 -22.36 5.46
CA GLY A 75 16.93 -23.74 5.01
C GLY A 75 17.99 -24.00 3.98
N SER A 76 18.14 -25.29 3.65
CA SER A 76 19.08 -25.73 2.64
C SER A 76 18.50 -26.88 1.83
N VAL A 77 18.91 -26.94 0.57
CA VAL A 77 18.57 -28.05 -0.34
C VAL A 77 19.85 -28.73 -0.77
N ARG A 78 19.90 -30.04 -0.61
CA ARG A 78 20.96 -30.90 -1.13
C ARG A 78 20.34 -31.96 -2.02
N THR A 79 20.67 -31.90 -3.30
CA THR A 79 20.22 -32.89 -4.27
C THR A 79 21.32 -33.91 -4.56
N SER A 80 20.94 -35.17 -4.57
CA SER A 80 21.71 -36.31 -5.10
C SER A 80 20.91 -36.96 -6.25
N LYS A 81 21.55 -37.82 -7.05
CA LYS A 81 20.93 -38.42 -8.26
C LYS A 81 19.56 -39.09 -8.05
N LYS A 82 19.18 -39.47 -6.82
CA LYS A 82 17.90 -40.14 -6.52
C LYS A 82 17.08 -39.51 -5.38
N LYS A 83 17.64 -38.54 -4.65
CA LYS A 83 17.00 -37.97 -3.46
C LYS A 83 17.34 -36.50 -3.32
N MET A 84 16.33 -35.71 -2.98
CA MET A 84 16.46 -34.32 -2.56
C MET A 84 16.23 -34.24 -1.07
N ARG A 85 17.21 -33.70 -0.36
CA ARG A 85 17.13 -33.43 1.08
C ARG A 85 16.91 -31.95 1.28
N ILE A 86 15.79 -31.60 1.91
CA ILE A 86 15.46 -30.23 2.28
C ILE A 86 15.55 -30.14 3.80
N THR A 87 16.38 -29.23 4.31
CA THR A 87 16.43 -28.89 5.74
C THR A 87 15.75 -27.56 5.94
N VAL A 88 14.82 -27.48 6.88
CA VAL A 88 14.11 -26.26 7.26
C VAL A 88 14.34 -26.00 8.74
N GLN A 89 14.65 -24.76 9.10
CA GLN A 89 14.88 -24.32 10.47
C GLN A 89 14.03 -23.09 10.75
N MET A 90 13.46 -23.02 11.95
CA MET A 90 12.72 -21.86 12.42
C MET A 90 13.37 -21.27 13.65
N ILE A 91 13.50 -19.95 13.64
CA ILE A 91 14.29 -19.19 14.61
C ILE A 91 13.41 -18.07 15.16
N ASP A 92 13.39 -17.97 16.49
CA ASP A 92 12.80 -16.83 17.19
C ASP A 92 13.82 -15.70 17.25
N THR A 93 13.46 -14.52 16.74
CA THR A 93 14.36 -13.37 16.71
C THR A 93 14.47 -12.62 18.04
N VAL A 94 13.51 -12.82 18.95
CA VAL A 94 13.46 -12.15 20.26
C VAL A 94 14.43 -12.82 21.21
N ASP A 95 14.38 -14.14 21.25
CA ASP A 95 15.16 -14.97 22.17
C ASP A 95 16.41 -15.59 21.50
N ASP A 96 16.60 -15.35 20.18
CA ASP A 96 17.74 -15.80 19.37
C ASP A 96 18.02 -17.31 19.49
N PHE A 97 16.97 -18.13 19.41
CA PHE A 97 17.09 -19.58 19.47
C PHE A 97 16.33 -20.29 18.34
N HIS A 98 16.91 -21.39 17.88
CA HIS A 98 16.24 -22.34 17.00
C HIS A 98 15.22 -23.11 17.83
N PHE A 99 13.93 -22.87 17.61
CA PHE A 99 12.88 -23.61 18.30
C PHE A 99 12.47 -24.88 17.54
N TRP A 100 12.81 -24.98 16.25
CA TRP A 100 12.46 -26.14 15.44
C TRP A 100 13.39 -26.33 14.24
N SER A 101 13.60 -27.60 13.86
CA SER A 101 14.37 -28.01 12.68
C SER A 101 13.89 -29.39 12.19
N GLU A 102 13.77 -29.59 10.88
CA GLU A 102 13.38 -30.87 10.27
C GLU A 102 14.04 -31.08 8.92
N THR A 103 14.12 -32.34 8.53
CA THR A 103 14.69 -32.77 7.26
C THR A 103 13.71 -33.61 6.46
N PHE A 104 13.39 -33.14 5.26
CA PHE A 104 12.54 -33.84 4.30
C PHE A 104 13.41 -34.52 3.25
N ASP A 105 13.40 -35.86 3.23
CA ASP A 105 14.01 -36.66 2.17
C ASP A 105 12.90 -37.05 1.18
N ARG A 106 12.97 -36.49 -0.04
CA ARG A 106 11.91 -36.62 -1.04
C ARG A 106 12.47 -36.90 -2.44
N ASN A 107 11.63 -37.41 -3.32
CA ASN A 107 11.97 -37.57 -4.73
C ASN A 107 11.91 -36.20 -5.42
N PRO A 108 12.93 -35.78 -6.19
CA PRO A 108 12.88 -34.54 -6.96
C PRO A 108 11.66 -34.41 -7.90
N GLU A 109 11.05 -35.52 -8.30
CA GLU A 109 9.86 -35.53 -9.17
C GLU A 109 8.56 -35.12 -8.43
N ASP A 110 8.52 -35.19 -7.10
CA ASP A 110 7.32 -34.92 -6.30
C ASP A 110 7.24 -33.43 -5.86
N ILE A 111 7.76 -32.50 -6.68
CA ILE A 111 7.98 -31.09 -6.28
C ILE A 111 6.76 -30.39 -5.68
N PHE A 112 5.57 -30.68 -6.19
CA PHE A 112 4.34 -30.01 -5.78
C PHE A 112 3.86 -30.51 -4.42
N GLU A 113 3.92 -31.82 -4.20
CA GLU A 113 3.62 -32.42 -2.90
C GLU A 113 4.57 -31.89 -1.84
N ILE A 114 5.85 -31.76 -2.18
CA ILE A 114 6.90 -31.22 -1.29
C ILE A 114 6.61 -29.76 -0.92
N GLN A 115 6.20 -28.92 -1.89
CA GLN A 115 5.94 -27.50 -1.64
C GLN A 115 4.75 -27.28 -0.72
N ASP A 116 3.64 -27.97 -0.96
CA ASP A 116 2.43 -27.87 -0.15
C ASP A 116 2.64 -28.48 1.24
N GLU A 117 3.27 -29.66 1.32
CA GLU A 117 3.63 -30.33 2.57
C GLU A 117 4.50 -29.43 3.44
N ILE A 118 5.60 -28.90 2.90
CA ILE A 118 6.52 -28.04 3.66
C ILE A 118 5.81 -26.77 4.12
N SER A 119 5.01 -26.13 3.26
CA SER A 119 4.33 -24.88 3.60
C SER A 119 3.28 -25.06 4.69
N LEU A 120 2.44 -26.10 4.58
CA LEU A 120 1.45 -26.46 5.61
C LEU A 120 2.13 -26.83 6.92
N PHE A 121 3.18 -27.65 6.83
CA PHE A 121 3.95 -28.05 8.00
C PHE A 121 4.55 -26.83 8.73
N ILE A 122 5.15 -25.91 7.98
CA ILE A 122 5.70 -24.66 8.53
C ILE A 122 4.59 -23.85 9.21
N ALA A 123 3.43 -23.68 8.57
CA ALA A 123 2.32 -22.93 9.12
C ALA A 123 1.81 -23.55 10.44
N GLU A 124 1.69 -24.86 10.49
CA GLU A 124 1.27 -25.63 11.67
C GLU A 124 2.23 -25.45 12.85
N LYS A 125 3.54 -25.56 12.60
CA LYS A 125 4.56 -25.32 13.63
C LYS A 125 4.66 -23.87 14.06
N LEU A 126 4.44 -22.94 13.14
CA LEU A 126 4.34 -21.54 13.51
C LEU A 126 3.16 -21.33 14.47
N ARG A 127 1.98 -21.90 14.18
CA ARG A 127 0.80 -21.84 15.05
C ARG A 127 1.05 -22.38 16.47
N GLU A 128 1.85 -23.45 16.60
CA GLU A 128 2.26 -23.98 17.91
C GLU A 128 3.10 -22.97 18.71
N HIS A 129 3.92 -22.15 18.05
CA HIS A 129 4.84 -21.19 18.68
C HIS A 129 4.22 -19.81 18.95
N ILE A 130 3.55 -19.20 17.96
CA ILE A 130 3.05 -17.81 18.04
C ILE A 130 1.58 -17.70 18.50
N GLY A 131 0.94 -18.84 18.75
CA GLY A 131 -0.47 -18.94 19.10
C GLY A 131 -1.40 -19.06 17.88
N HIS A 132 -2.71 -18.99 18.14
CA HIS A 132 -3.73 -19.34 17.15
C HIS A 132 -3.66 -18.48 15.88
N ILE A 133 -3.58 -19.16 14.73
CA ILE A 133 -3.76 -18.62 13.38
C ILE A 133 -4.68 -19.58 12.61
N GLU A 134 -5.59 -19.03 11.82
CA GLU A 134 -6.44 -19.83 10.93
C GLU A 134 -5.63 -20.30 9.73
N ILE A 135 -5.55 -21.62 9.55
CA ILE A 135 -4.84 -22.27 8.46
C ILE A 135 -5.87 -23.09 7.69
N GLU A 136 -6.00 -22.84 6.39
CA GLU A 136 -6.84 -23.64 5.51
C GLU A 136 -6.20 -25.02 5.27
N GLU A 137 -7.00 -26.02 4.88
CA GLU A 137 -6.48 -27.37 4.58
C GLU A 137 -5.42 -27.37 3.46
N LYS A 138 -5.46 -26.38 2.56
CA LYS A 138 -4.47 -26.14 1.53
C LYS A 138 -4.15 -24.67 1.46
N LEU A 139 -2.86 -24.34 1.45
CA LEU A 139 -2.41 -22.96 1.27
C LEU A 139 -2.24 -22.61 -0.21
N VAL A 140 -1.92 -23.56 -1.07
CA VAL A 140 -1.69 -23.31 -2.50
C VAL A 140 -2.63 -24.16 -3.35
N ALA A 141 -3.18 -23.55 -4.39
CA ALA A 141 -3.96 -24.30 -5.37
C ALA A 141 -3.01 -25.26 -6.12
N PRO A 142 -3.44 -26.51 -6.39
CA PRO A 142 -2.61 -27.45 -7.14
C PRO A 142 -2.23 -26.87 -8.50
N ILE A 143 -0.94 -26.96 -8.85
CA ILE A 143 -0.46 -26.61 -10.19
C ILE A 143 -0.57 -27.87 -11.05
N ASP A 144 -1.51 -27.88 -11.99
CA ASP A 144 -1.72 -29.00 -12.91
C ASP A 144 -0.78 -28.91 -14.13
N VAL A 145 0.52 -29.06 -13.89
CA VAL A 145 1.54 -29.17 -14.96
C VAL A 145 2.58 -30.22 -14.63
N HIS A 146 3.16 -30.85 -15.66
CA HIS A 146 4.24 -31.81 -15.47
C HIS A 146 5.47 -31.18 -14.80
N VAL A 147 6.16 -31.92 -13.92
CA VAL A 147 7.29 -31.41 -13.12
C VAL A 147 8.37 -30.71 -13.96
N ALA A 148 8.66 -31.27 -15.14
CA ALA A 148 9.65 -30.74 -16.06
C ALA A 148 9.28 -29.33 -16.58
N ILE A 149 7.99 -29.10 -16.87
CA ILE A 149 7.46 -27.79 -17.28
C ILE A 149 7.63 -26.78 -16.13
N TYR A 150 7.33 -27.21 -14.91
CA TYR A 150 7.44 -26.34 -13.74
C TYR A 150 8.90 -26.00 -13.40
N ARG A 151 9.84 -26.94 -13.54
CA ARG A 151 11.28 -26.65 -13.39
C ARG A 151 11.77 -25.63 -14.42
N GLU A 152 11.31 -25.74 -15.66
CA GLU A 152 11.62 -24.76 -16.72
C GLU A 152 11.00 -23.38 -16.41
N TYR A 153 9.79 -23.35 -15.86
CA TYR A 153 9.14 -22.14 -15.36
C TYR A 153 9.97 -21.42 -14.28
N LEU A 154 10.38 -22.14 -13.22
CA LEU A 154 11.21 -21.59 -12.15
C LEU A 154 12.52 -21.02 -12.67
N LYS A 155 13.13 -21.68 -13.67
CA LYS A 155 14.33 -21.17 -14.35
C LYS A 155 14.06 -19.86 -15.07
N GLY A 156 12.94 -19.74 -15.80
CA GLY A 156 12.53 -18.48 -16.44
C GLY A 156 12.33 -17.36 -15.43
N ARG A 157 11.59 -17.62 -14.35
CA ARG A 157 11.38 -16.66 -13.25
C ARG A 157 12.70 -16.20 -12.62
N TYR A 158 13.61 -17.12 -12.32
CA TYR A 158 14.91 -16.80 -11.72
C TYR A 158 15.65 -15.70 -12.51
N TYR A 159 15.62 -15.76 -13.84
CA TYR A 159 16.25 -14.73 -14.67
C TYR A 159 15.48 -13.40 -14.67
N ILE A 160 14.14 -13.44 -14.69
CA ILE A 160 13.31 -12.22 -14.60
C ILE A 160 13.54 -11.51 -13.27
N MET A 161 13.68 -12.26 -12.18
CA MET A 161 13.89 -11.73 -10.83
C MET A 161 15.28 -11.13 -10.60
N LYS A 162 16.18 -11.15 -11.58
CA LYS A 162 17.45 -10.39 -11.53
C LYS A 162 17.28 -8.92 -11.87
N LEU A 163 16.15 -8.54 -12.45
CA LEU A 163 15.75 -7.14 -12.68
C LEU A 163 16.78 -6.35 -13.50
N ASP A 164 17.38 -6.99 -14.51
CA ASP A 164 18.22 -6.32 -15.50
C ASP A 164 17.81 -6.72 -16.92
N TYR A 165 18.20 -5.93 -17.91
CA TYR A 165 17.75 -6.12 -19.29
C TYR A 165 18.15 -7.50 -19.83
N LYS A 166 19.41 -7.90 -19.65
CA LYS A 166 19.96 -9.14 -20.24
C LYS A 166 19.28 -10.37 -19.65
N ASN A 167 19.11 -10.41 -18.33
CA ASN A 167 18.48 -11.54 -17.66
C ASN A 167 16.96 -11.52 -17.87
N SER A 168 16.29 -10.36 -17.86
CA SER A 168 14.86 -10.27 -18.18
C SER A 168 14.54 -10.82 -19.56
N ILE A 169 15.30 -10.44 -20.60
CA ILE A 169 15.12 -11.00 -21.96
C ILE A 169 15.38 -12.51 -21.98
N LYS A 170 16.41 -12.98 -21.28
CA LYS A 170 16.68 -14.43 -21.17
C LYS A 170 15.51 -15.19 -20.53
N GLY A 171 14.94 -14.65 -19.45
CA GLY A 171 13.79 -15.22 -18.77
C GLY A 171 12.54 -15.20 -19.64
N ILE A 172 12.27 -14.09 -20.32
CA ILE A 172 11.16 -13.96 -21.29
C ILE A 172 11.26 -15.04 -22.36
N ASN A 173 12.44 -15.24 -22.97
CA ASN A 173 12.60 -16.26 -24.02
C ASN A 173 12.31 -17.68 -23.50
N ILE A 174 12.79 -18.01 -22.30
CA ILE A 174 12.49 -19.30 -21.66
C ILE A 174 10.99 -19.47 -21.45
N LEU A 175 10.31 -18.46 -20.91
CA LEU A 175 8.87 -18.52 -20.65
C LEU A 175 8.04 -18.50 -21.95
N GLN A 176 8.50 -17.83 -23.00
CA GLN A 176 7.85 -17.83 -24.32
C GLN A 176 7.89 -19.21 -24.96
N ASP A 177 9.01 -19.93 -24.84
CA ASP A 177 9.08 -21.32 -25.28
C ASP A 177 8.18 -22.22 -24.42
N LEU A 178 8.10 -21.95 -23.12
CA LEU A 178 7.27 -22.70 -22.18
C LEU A 178 5.77 -22.56 -22.47
N VAL A 179 5.26 -21.35 -22.73
CA VAL A 179 3.83 -21.16 -23.04
C VAL A 179 3.40 -21.83 -24.34
N ARG A 180 4.32 -22.13 -25.26
CA ARG A 180 4.02 -22.97 -26.43
C ARG A 180 3.83 -24.45 -26.05
N LYS A 181 4.56 -24.94 -25.05
CA LYS A 181 4.47 -26.32 -24.54
C LYS A 181 3.29 -26.52 -23.59
N ALA A 182 2.98 -25.51 -22.78
CA ALA A 182 1.94 -25.52 -21.75
C ALA A 182 1.05 -24.27 -21.86
N PRO A 183 0.19 -24.18 -22.90
CA PRO A 183 -0.61 -22.97 -23.18
C PRO A 183 -1.68 -22.65 -22.14
N ASN A 184 -2.05 -23.61 -21.30
CA ASN A 184 -3.04 -23.44 -20.24
C ASN A 184 -2.40 -23.11 -18.87
N PHE A 185 -1.08 -22.93 -18.80
CA PHE A 185 -0.39 -22.54 -17.57
C PHE A 185 -0.36 -21.00 -17.45
N PRO A 186 -1.15 -20.36 -16.56
CA PRO A 186 -1.27 -18.91 -16.52
C PRO A 186 -0.01 -18.16 -16.04
N ASN A 187 0.73 -18.73 -15.09
CA ASN A 187 1.81 -18.01 -14.41
C ASN A 187 2.95 -17.53 -15.34
N PRO A 188 3.43 -18.32 -16.33
CA PRO A 188 4.41 -17.84 -17.31
C PRO A 188 3.95 -16.58 -18.06
N TYR A 189 2.67 -16.46 -18.38
CA TYR A 189 2.13 -15.25 -19.04
C TYR A 189 2.21 -14.03 -18.11
N LEU A 190 1.83 -14.18 -16.83
CA LEU A 190 1.96 -13.12 -15.83
C LEU A 190 3.41 -12.70 -15.62
N ASP A 191 4.36 -13.64 -15.62
CA ASP A 191 5.77 -13.33 -15.42
C ASP A 191 6.42 -12.68 -16.65
N ILE A 192 6.02 -13.06 -17.87
CA ILE A 192 6.43 -12.33 -19.08
C ILE A 192 5.90 -10.89 -19.05
N ASN A 193 4.62 -10.71 -18.68
CA ASN A 193 4.06 -9.37 -18.50
C ASN A 193 4.86 -8.56 -17.47
N LEU A 194 5.10 -9.13 -16.29
CA LEU A 194 5.89 -8.49 -15.23
C LEU A 194 7.30 -8.10 -15.69
N ALA A 195 7.97 -8.96 -16.44
CA ALA A 195 9.31 -8.67 -16.97
C ALA A 195 9.32 -7.43 -17.86
N TYR A 196 8.36 -7.32 -18.79
CA TYR A 196 8.24 -6.12 -19.63
C TYR A 196 7.88 -4.89 -18.79
N VAL A 197 6.89 -4.98 -17.89
CA VAL A 197 6.48 -3.87 -17.02
C VAL A 197 7.66 -3.35 -16.17
N ASN A 198 8.45 -4.25 -15.59
CA ASN A 198 9.65 -3.89 -14.84
C ASN A 198 10.69 -3.20 -15.73
N MET A 199 10.97 -3.72 -16.93
CA MET A 199 11.90 -3.07 -17.87
C MET A 199 11.44 -1.66 -18.26
N GLY A 200 10.14 -1.46 -18.49
CA GLY A 200 9.56 -0.14 -18.75
C GLY A 200 9.68 0.81 -17.55
N THR A 201 9.40 0.29 -16.35
CA THR A 201 9.44 1.04 -15.09
C THR A 201 10.85 1.44 -14.68
N MET A 202 11.85 0.58 -14.95
CA MET A 202 13.26 0.81 -14.63
C MET A 202 14.00 1.58 -15.73
N GLY A 203 13.31 2.00 -16.80
CA GLY A 203 13.94 2.70 -17.93
C GLY A 203 14.90 1.83 -18.77
N LEU A 204 14.82 0.50 -18.63
CA LEU A 204 15.60 -0.46 -19.43
C LEU A 204 15.02 -0.64 -20.84
N LEU A 205 13.72 -0.34 -20.99
CA LEU A 205 13.00 -0.29 -22.25
C LEU A 205 12.10 0.96 -22.25
N PRO A 206 11.86 1.64 -23.38
CA PRO A 206 10.86 2.69 -23.43
C PRO A 206 9.51 2.19 -22.90
N ALA A 207 8.91 2.92 -21.96
CA ALA A 207 7.73 2.46 -21.23
C ALA A 207 6.58 2.06 -22.17
N PHE A 208 6.29 2.87 -23.20
CA PHE A 208 5.26 2.56 -24.21
C PHE A 208 5.49 1.21 -24.89
N GLU A 209 6.71 0.98 -25.40
CA GLU A 209 7.09 -0.28 -26.06
C GLU A 209 6.99 -1.46 -25.09
N ALA A 210 7.39 -1.26 -23.83
CA ALA A 210 7.31 -2.28 -22.80
C ALA A 210 5.86 -2.70 -22.54
N TYR A 211 4.95 -1.73 -22.33
CA TYR A 211 3.54 -2.03 -22.06
C TYR A 211 2.83 -2.66 -23.27
N GLU A 212 3.14 -2.20 -24.48
CA GLU A 212 2.61 -2.80 -25.72
C GLU A 212 3.00 -4.28 -25.82
N LYS A 213 4.28 -4.61 -25.57
CA LYS A 213 4.77 -6.00 -25.55
C LYS A 213 4.17 -6.82 -24.40
N ALA A 214 3.88 -6.20 -23.27
CA ALA A 214 3.36 -6.87 -22.07
C ALA A 214 1.87 -7.22 -22.18
N GLN A 215 1.09 -6.45 -22.94
CA GLN A 215 -0.37 -6.51 -22.95
C GLN A 215 -0.93 -7.87 -23.43
N PRO A 216 -0.46 -8.49 -24.53
CA PRO A 216 -1.01 -9.77 -24.99
C PRO A 216 -0.87 -10.90 -23.95
N TYR A 217 0.24 -10.92 -23.22
CA TYR A 217 0.48 -11.92 -22.18
C TYR A 217 -0.44 -11.70 -20.98
N LEU A 218 -0.65 -10.44 -20.57
CA LEU A 218 -1.59 -10.15 -19.49
C LEU A 218 -3.01 -10.59 -19.86
N LEU A 219 -3.49 -10.22 -21.05
CA LEU A 219 -4.83 -10.61 -21.49
C LEU A 219 -5.01 -12.13 -21.50
N LYS A 220 -3.99 -12.89 -21.95
CA LYS A 220 -4.05 -14.35 -21.92
C LYS A 220 -4.04 -14.92 -20.49
N ALA A 221 -3.25 -14.34 -19.59
CA ALA A 221 -3.26 -14.74 -18.19
C ALA A 221 -4.63 -14.52 -17.53
N LEU A 222 -5.25 -13.37 -17.78
CA LEU A 222 -6.57 -13.03 -17.25
C LEU A 222 -7.68 -13.92 -17.84
N GLU A 223 -7.52 -14.38 -19.09
CA GLU A 223 -8.43 -15.37 -19.70
C GLU A 223 -8.33 -16.74 -19.02
N LEU A 224 -7.11 -17.19 -18.71
CA LEU A 224 -6.85 -18.51 -18.13
C LEU A 224 -7.21 -18.60 -16.64
N ASP A 225 -6.85 -17.56 -15.87
CA ASP A 225 -7.13 -17.52 -14.44
C ASP A 225 -7.47 -16.08 -14.01
N PRO A 226 -8.74 -15.66 -14.17
CA PRO A 226 -9.17 -14.33 -13.78
C PRO A 226 -9.21 -14.14 -12.27
N ASN A 227 -9.24 -15.22 -11.47
CA ASN A 227 -9.58 -15.16 -10.05
C ASN A 227 -8.36 -15.26 -9.13
N SER A 228 -7.14 -15.47 -9.64
CA SER A 228 -5.95 -15.37 -8.80
C SER A 228 -5.74 -13.94 -8.26
N SER A 229 -5.09 -13.83 -7.10
CA SER A 229 -4.74 -12.54 -6.50
C SER A 229 -3.91 -11.67 -7.46
N ARG A 230 -2.94 -12.26 -8.17
CA ARG A 230 -2.12 -11.56 -9.18
C ARG A 230 -2.96 -11.04 -10.35
N SER A 231 -3.91 -11.82 -10.85
CA SER A 231 -4.82 -11.40 -11.93
C SER A 231 -5.74 -10.28 -11.47
N GLN A 232 -6.36 -10.40 -10.28
CA GLN A 232 -7.19 -9.35 -9.69
C GLN A 232 -6.39 -8.05 -9.47
N LEU A 233 -5.15 -8.14 -8.98
CA LEU A 233 -4.30 -6.96 -8.82
C LEU A 233 -4.03 -6.27 -10.17
N ASN A 234 -3.69 -7.03 -11.22
CA ASN A 234 -3.48 -6.45 -12.56
C ASN A 234 -4.76 -5.82 -13.13
N MET A 235 -5.93 -6.45 -12.93
CA MET A 235 -7.21 -5.83 -13.30
C MET A 235 -7.44 -4.50 -12.56
N ALA A 236 -7.06 -4.42 -11.28
CA ALA A 236 -7.15 -3.17 -10.52
C ALA A 236 -6.30 -2.05 -11.14
N TRP A 237 -5.07 -2.37 -11.56
CA TRP A 237 -4.19 -1.43 -12.25
C TRP A 237 -4.76 -0.98 -13.60
N ILE A 238 -5.26 -1.90 -14.43
CA ILE A 238 -5.91 -1.56 -15.70
C ILE A 238 -7.10 -0.63 -15.47
N GLU A 239 -7.97 -0.98 -14.53
CA GLU A 239 -9.16 -0.19 -14.25
C GLU A 239 -8.81 1.22 -13.76
N CYS A 240 -7.79 1.39 -12.90
CA CYS A 240 -7.37 2.72 -12.46
C CYS A 240 -6.65 3.51 -13.56
N TRP A 241 -5.57 2.97 -14.13
CA TRP A 241 -4.63 3.75 -14.92
C TRP A 241 -4.99 3.85 -16.40
N GLN A 242 -5.71 2.87 -16.95
CA GLN A 242 -6.13 2.84 -18.35
C GLN A 242 -7.60 3.23 -18.52
N ASN A 243 -8.51 2.58 -17.78
CA ASN A 243 -9.95 2.82 -17.90
C ASN A 243 -10.42 4.01 -17.07
N TRP A 244 -9.60 4.48 -16.12
CA TRP A 244 -9.93 5.56 -15.17
C TRP A 244 -11.21 5.28 -14.38
N ASN A 245 -11.41 4.00 -14.05
CA ASN A 245 -12.53 3.48 -13.28
C ASN A 245 -12.06 3.09 -11.88
N LEU A 246 -11.99 4.10 -11.02
CA LEU A 246 -11.46 3.92 -9.66
C LEU A 246 -12.34 2.97 -8.81
N LYS A 247 -13.66 2.99 -9.02
CA LYS A 247 -14.58 2.08 -8.32
C LYS A 247 -14.23 0.61 -8.59
N LYS A 248 -14.14 0.22 -9.86
CA LYS A 248 -13.75 -1.15 -10.22
C LYS A 248 -12.32 -1.46 -9.80
N ALA A 249 -11.42 -0.48 -9.85
CA ALA A 249 -10.06 -0.66 -9.37
C ALA A 249 -10.03 -1.10 -7.89
N TYR A 250 -10.82 -0.46 -7.03
CA TYR A 250 -10.96 -0.89 -5.62
C TYR A 250 -11.62 -2.27 -5.49
N GLU A 251 -12.66 -2.57 -6.29
CA GLU A 251 -13.30 -3.90 -6.27
C GLU A 251 -12.28 -5.01 -6.53
N HIS A 252 -11.42 -4.84 -7.55
CA HIS A 252 -10.37 -5.80 -7.88
C HIS A 252 -9.23 -5.84 -6.86
N ALA A 253 -8.77 -4.68 -6.37
CA ALA A 253 -7.70 -4.64 -5.37
C ALA A 253 -8.14 -5.26 -4.03
N ASN A 254 -9.39 -5.07 -3.62
CA ASN A 254 -9.93 -5.69 -2.41
C ASN A 254 -10.07 -7.21 -2.57
N LYS A 255 -10.50 -7.71 -3.74
CA LYS A 255 -10.49 -9.16 -4.01
C LYS A 255 -9.10 -9.75 -3.92
N ALA A 256 -8.09 -9.08 -4.47
CA ALA A 256 -6.70 -9.52 -4.35
C ALA A 256 -6.25 -9.57 -2.88
N LEU A 257 -6.60 -8.54 -2.09
CA LEU A 257 -6.28 -8.42 -0.67
C LEU A 257 -6.98 -9.48 0.20
N GLU A 258 -8.23 -9.82 -0.12
CA GLU A 258 -8.99 -10.88 0.56
C GLU A 258 -8.35 -12.26 0.38
N MET A 259 -7.67 -12.49 -0.75
CA MET A 259 -6.98 -13.75 -1.07
C MET A 259 -5.58 -13.83 -0.48
N GLN A 260 -4.83 -12.73 -0.47
CA GLN A 260 -3.44 -12.70 -0.02
C GLN A 260 -3.07 -11.30 0.47
N GLN A 261 -2.30 -11.24 1.55
CA GLN A 261 -1.66 -10.01 1.96
C GLN A 261 -0.28 -9.89 1.31
N ALA A 262 -0.12 -8.88 0.45
CA ALA A 262 1.15 -8.61 -0.23
C ALA A 262 1.41 -7.11 -0.31
N ASP A 263 2.68 -6.71 -0.29
CA ASP A 263 3.07 -5.30 -0.22
C ASP A 263 2.61 -4.51 -1.46
N ASP A 264 2.64 -5.12 -2.63
CA ASP A 264 2.19 -4.54 -3.90
C ASP A 264 0.69 -4.25 -3.93
N ILE A 265 -0.13 -5.08 -3.28
CA ILE A 265 -1.57 -4.83 -3.10
C ILE A 265 -1.79 -3.59 -2.22
N TYR A 266 -1.11 -3.52 -1.07
CA TYR A 266 -1.19 -2.36 -0.18
C TYR A 266 -0.68 -1.08 -0.87
N LEU A 267 0.43 -1.15 -1.61
CA LEU A 267 0.95 -0.05 -2.41
C LEU A 267 -0.08 0.42 -3.45
N THR A 268 -0.73 -0.52 -4.14
CA THR A 268 -1.74 -0.23 -5.17
C THR A 268 -2.91 0.53 -4.60
N ILE A 269 -3.45 0.09 -3.45
CA ILE A 269 -4.53 0.79 -2.74
C ILE A 269 -4.06 2.18 -2.28
N SER A 270 -2.83 2.32 -1.78
CA SER A 270 -2.24 3.62 -1.46
C SER A 270 -2.22 4.56 -2.67
N ASN A 271 -1.89 4.06 -3.86
CA ASN A 271 -1.85 4.87 -5.08
C ASN A 271 -3.26 5.34 -5.50
N PHE A 272 -4.28 4.49 -5.35
CA PHE A 272 -5.66 4.88 -5.60
C PHE A 272 -6.13 5.99 -4.64
N LEU A 273 -5.80 5.86 -3.35
CA LEU A 273 -6.06 6.89 -2.35
C LEU A 273 -5.29 8.19 -2.65
N THR A 274 -4.10 8.08 -3.24
CA THR A 274 -3.31 9.23 -3.70
C THR A 274 -3.98 9.97 -4.85
N VAL A 275 -4.52 9.25 -5.84
CA VAL A 275 -5.32 9.80 -6.95
C VAL A 275 -6.57 10.55 -6.42
N GLU A 276 -7.20 10.03 -5.37
CA GLU A 276 -8.30 10.72 -4.68
C GLU A 276 -7.85 11.89 -3.81
N GLY A 277 -6.55 12.05 -3.57
CA GLY A 277 -5.98 13.04 -2.64
C GLY A 277 -6.23 12.72 -1.15
N LYS A 278 -6.59 11.48 -0.80
CA LYS A 278 -6.73 11.01 0.58
C LYS A 278 -5.36 10.62 1.16
N LEU A 279 -4.46 11.60 1.24
CA LEU A 279 -3.02 11.35 1.47
C LEU A 279 -2.71 10.67 2.80
N ASP A 280 -3.46 10.93 3.88
CA ASP A 280 -3.23 10.27 5.17
C ASP A 280 -3.66 8.80 5.15
N ALA A 281 -4.76 8.48 4.47
CA ALA A 281 -5.17 7.09 4.27
C ALA A 281 -4.18 6.35 3.36
N ALA A 282 -3.75 6.99 2.26
CA ALA A 282 -2.73 6.44 1.37
C ALA A 282 -1.45 6.08 2.16
N ARG A 283 -1.00 7.01 3.02
CA ARG A 283 0.17 6.80 3.88
C ARG A 283 0.05 5.57 4.77
N ASN A 284 -1.12 5.31 5.35
CA ASN A 284 -1.33 4.13 6.21
C ASN A 284 -1.18 2.82 5.44
N TYR A 285 -1.75 2.74 4.23
CA TYR A 285 -1.59 1.58 3.35
C TYR A 285 -0.14 1.40 2.91
N LEU A 286 0.53 2.50 2.55
CA LEU A 286 1.94 2.46 2.20
C LEU A 286 2.84 2.05 3.38
N ASP A 287 2.50 2.45 4.61
CA ASP A 287 3.22 2.00 5.81
C ASP A 287 3.09 0.49 6.02
N LYS A 288 1.93 -0.09 5.71
CA LYS A 288 1.76 -1.56 5.71
C LYS A 288 2.58 -2.21 4.58
N ALA A 289 2.60 -1.63 3.38
CA ALA A 289 3.46 -2.10 2.29
C ALA A 289 4.95 -2.08 2.68
N LEU A 290 5.43 -1.01 3.31
CA LEU A 290 6.81 -0.90 3.82
C LEU A 290 7.10 -1.81 5.01
N GLN A 291 6.08 -2.20 5.79
CA GLN A 291 6.22 -3.18 6.84
C GLN A 291 6.44 -4.58 6.25
N LEU A 292 5.70 -4.94 5.20
CA LEU A 292 5.84 -6.22 4.51
C LEU A 292 7.08 -6.27 3.60
N ASP A 293 7.46 -5.14 2.99
CA ASP A 293 8.64 -5.03 2.13
C ASP A 293 9.46 -3.76 2.44
N PRO A 294 10.30 -3.79 3.49
CA PRO A 294 11.20 -2.68 3.83
C PRO A 294 12.32 -2.40 2.82
N TYR A 295 12.59 -3.30 1.87
CA TYR A 295 13.63 -3.18 0.85
C TYR A 295 13.12 -2.94 -0.58
N ALA A 296 11.80 -2.89 -0.80
CA ALA A 296 11.22 -2.42 -2.05
C ALA A 296 11.55 -0.94 -2.28
N ALA A 297 12.43 -0.67 -3.25
CA ALA A 297 12.83 0.68 -3.62
C ALA A 297 11.64 1.56 -4.00
N ILE A 298 10.64 0.97 -4.67
CA ILE A 298 9.42 1.67 -5.10
C ILE A 298 8.55 2.12 -3.91
N ASN A 299 8.48 1.33 -2.83
CA ASN A 299 7.72 1.69 -1.62
C ASN A 299 8.34 2.93 -0.94
N HIS A 300 9.68 3.04 -0.92
CA HIS A 300 10.38 4.24 -0.44
C HIS A 300 10.17 5.45 -1.36
N HIS A 301 10.13 5.24 -2.68
CA HIS A 301 9.81 6.30 -3.62
C HIS A 301 8.42 6.88 -3.33
N TYR A 302 7.39 6.04 -3.24
CA TYR A 302 6.03 6.49 -2.96
C TYR A 302 5.91 7.15 -1.58
N LYS A 303 6.74 6.76 -0.60
CA LYS A 303 6.73 7.40 0.73
C LYS A 303 7.24 8.82 0.65
N GLY A 304 8.35 9.02 -0.06
CA GLY A 304 8.87 10.35 -0.37
C GLY A 304 7.88 11.17 -1.20
N PHE A 305 7.25 10.56 -2.21
CA PHE A 305 6.25 11.21 -3.04
C PHE A 305 5.02 11.68 -2.24
N LEU A 306 4.51 10.86 -1.30
CA LEU A 306 3.43 11.28 -0.40
C LEU A 306 3.82 12.47 0.47
N TYR A 307 5.03 12.49 1.04
CA TYR A 307 5.52 13.65 1.79
C TYR A 307 5.65 14.89 0.90
N TYR A 308 6.11 14.74 -0.35
CA TYR A 308 6.09 15.83 -1.32
C TYR A 308 4.67 16.38 -1.55
N LEU A 309 3.68 15.49 -1.75
CA LEU A 309 2.29 15.90 -1.95
C LEU A 309 1.69 16.60 -0.71
N LYS A 310 2.19 16.28 0.48
CA LYS A 310 1.84 16.95 1.75
C LYS A 310 2.64 18.25 1.99
N GLU A 311 3.47 18.67 1.05
CA GLU A 311 4.35 19.85 1.15
C GLU A 311 5.43 19.71 2.26
N GLU A 312 5.74 18.47 2.67
CA GLU A 312 6.75 18.12 3.67
C GLU A 312 8.11 17.76 3.00
N TYR A 313 8.69 18.71 2.27
CA TYR A 313 9.80 18.47 1.34
C TYR A 313 11.08 17.94 1.98
N GLU A 314 11.49 18.48 3.13
CA GLU A 314 12.70 18.03 3.84
C GLU A 314 12.53 16.58 4.35
N THR A 315 11.30 16.18 4.71
CA THR A 315 10.97 14.80 5.09
C THR A 315 10.95 13.87 3.88
N ALA A 316 10.53 14.36 2.71
CA ALA A 316 10.43 13.57 1.48
C ALA A 316 11.80 13.10 0.95
N ILE A 317 12.79 14.00 0.93
CA ILE A 317 14.10 13.78 0.29
C ILE A 317 14.83 12.51 0.83
N PRO A 318 14.93 12.26 2.15
CA PRO A 318 15.56 11.06 2.67
C PRO A 318 14.96 9.75 2.14
N PHE A 319 13.63 9.67 2.01
CA PHE A 319 12.96 8.48 1.46
C PHE A 319 13.25 8.31 -0.04
N LEU A 320 13.23 9.40 -0.81
CA LEU A 320 13.57 9.37 -2.23
C LEU A 320 15.05 8.96 -2.46
N LYS A 321 15.97 9.45 -1.63
CA LYS A 321 17.38 9.03 -1.65
C LYS A 321 17.55 7.57 -1.24
N LYS A 322 16.77 7.08 -0.27
CA LYS A 322 16.76 5.67 0.10
C LYS A 322 16.28 4.79 -1.05
N ALA A 323 15.26 5.22 -1.80
CA ALA A 323 14.82 4.53 -3.00
C ALA A 323 15.97 4.37 -4.01
N LEU A 324 16.72 5.44 -4.31
CA LEU A 324 17.87 5.39 -5.22
C LEU A 324 19.06 4.58 -4.68
N LYS A 325 19.22 4.48 -3.36
CA LYS A 325 20.22 3.61 -2.75
C LYS A 325 19.88 2.13 -2.94
N LEU A 326 18.59 1.79 -2.91
CA LEU A 326 18.09 0.43 -3.11
C LEU A 326 18.07 0.06 -4.60
N ASP A 327 17.63 0.99 -5.46
CA ASP A 327 17.64 0.85 -6.91
C ASP A 327 18.03 2.18 -7.58
N PRO A 328 19.28 2.31 -8.05
CA PRO A 328 19.77 3.51 -8.73
C PRO A 328 19.11 3.79 -10.09
N MET A 329 18.41 2.82 -10.69
CA MET A 329 17.81 2.93 -12.02
C MET A 329 16.37 3.49 -11.99
N LEU A 330 15.78 3.69 -10.80
CA LEU A 330 14.43 4.24 -10.71
C LEU A 330 14.33 5.64 -11.35
N PRO A 331 13.43 5.86 -12.32
CA PRO A 331 13.37 7.11 -13.07
C PRO A 331 12.64 8.24 -12.31
N PHE A 332 11.83 7.90 -11.30
CA PHE A 332 10.95 8.86 -10.63
C PHE A 332 11.58 9.62 -9.46
N PRO A 333 12.36 8.99 -8.55
CA PRO A 333 12.92 9.70 -7.39
C PRO A 333 13.73 10.96 -7.73
N PRO A 334 14.55 11.00 -8.80
CA PRO A 334 15.32 12.20 -9.14
C PRO A 334 14.43 13.42 -9.42
N ILE A 335 13.30 13.21 -10.11
CA ILE A 335 12.32 14.28 -10.40
C ILE A 335 11.88 14.93 -9.09
N TYR A 336 11.44 14.12 -8.12
CA TYR A 336 10.88 14.63 -6.88
C TYR A 336 11.94 15.15 -5.90
N ILE A 337 13.18 14.66 -5.94
CA ILE A 337 14.28 15.26 -5.15
C ILE A 337 14.51 16.69 -5.62
N GLY A 338 14.67 16.90 -6.91
CA GLY A 338 14.90 18.23 -7.47
C GLY A 338 13.70 19.16 -7.29
N ILE A 339 12.47 18.65 -7.44
CA ILE A 339 11.25 19.43 -7.13
C ILE A 339 11.19 19.79 -5.64
N CYS A 340 11.50 18.88 -4.72
CA CYS A 340 11.52 19.20 -3.28
C CYS A 340 12.53 20.31 -2.97
N LEU A 341 13.73 20.27 -3.54
CA LEU A 341 14.72 21.35 -3.41
C LEU A 341 14.17 22.68 -3.94
N LEU A 342 13.56 22.66 -5.13
CA LEU A 342 12.98 23.84 -5.76
C LEU A 342 11.86 24.45 -4.90
N MET A 343 10.95 23.61 -4.40
CA MET A 343 9.78 24.02 -3.61
C MET A 343 10.15 24.41 -2.16
N SER A 344 11.28 23.93 -1.64
CA SER A 344 11.91 24.42 -0.40
C SER A 344 12.62 25.77 -0.56
N GLY A 345 12.50 26.43 -1.72
CA GLY A 345 13.13 27.74 -1.95
C GLY A 345 14.63 27.67 -2.26
N LYS A 346 15.14 26.51 -2.71
CA LYS A 346 16.56 26.28 -3.05
C LYS A 346 16.76 26.06 -4.56
N PRO A 347 16.39 27.01 -5.44
CA PRO A 347 16.42 26.82 -6.89
C PRO A 347 17.82 26.58 -7.47
N ASN A 348 18.87 27.19 -6.89
CA ASN A 348 20.25 26.98 -7.34
C ASN A 348 20.77 25.58 -6.98
N GLU A 349 20.40 25.05 -5.81
CA GLU A 349 20.72 23.67 -5.43
C GLU A 349 19.98 22.68 -6.32
N ALA A 350 18.69 22.95 -6.62
CA ALA A 350 17.90 22.15 -7.54
C ALA A 350 18.49 22.14 -8.96
N LEU A 351 18.92 23.32 -9.47
CA LEU A 351 19.56 23.44 -10.77
C LEU A 351 20.87 22.64 -10.82
N THR A 352 21.70 22.76 -9.79
CA THR A 352 22.94 21.98 -9.66
C THR A 352 22.64 20.48 -9.64
N TYR A 353 21.63 20.06 -8.87
CA TYR A 353 21.21 18.67 -8.77
C TYR A 353 20.76 18.12 -10.13
N PHE A 354 19.81 18.78 -10.81
CA PHE A 354 19.34 18.35 -12.13
C PHE A 354 20.46 18.34 -13.17
N GLY A 355 21.33 19.35 -13.17
CA GLY A 355 22.49 19.42 -14.06
C GLY A 355 23.50 18.30 -13.88
N SER A 356 23.62 17.79 -12.64
CA SER A 356 24.50 16.66 -12.29
C SER A 356 23.97 15.29 -12.69
N LEU A 357 22.67 15.18 -13.03
CA LEU A 357 22.07 13.91 -13.43
C LEU A 357 22.74 13.42 -14.72
N LYS A 358 23.54 12.36 -14.58
CA LYS A 358 24.00 11.56 -15.70
C LYS A 358 22.81 10.69 -16.09
N GLY A 359 22.16 11.01 -17.21
CA GLY A 359 20.85 10.49 -17.65
C GLY A 359 20.48 9.13 -17.05
N VAL A 360 19.39 9.11 -16.29
CA VAL A 360 18.84 7.92 -15.60
C VAL A 360 18.21 7.01 -16.65
N SER A 361 19.05 6.38 -17.47
CA SER A 361 18.79 5.88 -18.83
C SER A 361 19.10 6.94 -19.92
N VAL A 362 19.63 6.46 -21.04
CA VAL A 362 20.20 7.23 -22.16
C VAL A 362 19.15 8.11 -22.90
N LYS A 363 17.88 8.11 -22.49
CA LYS A 363 16.77 8.84 -23.14
C LYS A 363 15.68 9.27 -22.13
N ASP A 364 15.98 10.23 -21.26
CA ASP A 364 14.99 10.79 -20.34
C ASP A 364 15.04 12.33 -20.27
N LEU A 365 13.86 12.96 -20.20
CA LEU A 365 13.68 14.42 -20.13
C LEU A 365 13.86 14.99 -18.71
N THR A 366 14.16 14.16 -17.71
CA THR A 366 14.26 14.59 -16.31
C THR A 366 15.26 15.73 -16.09
N LYS A 367 16.43 15.69 -16.74
CA LYS A 367 17.42 16.77 -16.64
C LYS A 367 16.90 18.05 -17.28
N LEU A 368 16.53 17.99 -18.57
CA LEU A 368 16.03 19.13 -19.34
C LEU A 368 14.83 19.79 -18.64
N GLY A 369 13.83 19.00 -18.28
CA GLY A 369 12.62 19.47 -17.60
C GLY A 369 12.92 20.07 -16.23
N GLY A 370 13.77 19.42 -15.44
CA GLY A 370 14.16 19.91 -14.12
C GLY A 370 14.96 21.23 -14.17
N GLU A 371 15.92 21.35 -15.08
CA GLU A 371 16.65 22.60 -15.32
C GLU A 371 15.71 23.72 -15.76
N THR A 372 14.78 23.42 -16.68
CA THR A 372 13.77 24.39 -17.16
C THR A 372 12.87 24.88 -16.02
N MET A 373 12.45 23.99 -15.11
CA MET A 373 11.71 24.39 -13.89
C MET A 373 12.52 25.33 -12.99
N CYS A 374 13.83 25.09 -12.87
CA CYS A 374 14.72 25.94 -12.09
C CYS A 374 14.88 27.32 -12.76
N TYR A 375 15.06 27.38 -14.08
CA TYR A 375 15.13 28.64 -14.82
C TYR A 375 13.84 29.47 -14.68
N ALA A 376 12.67 28.83 -14.70
CA ALA A 376 11.40 29.49 -14.43
C ALA A 376 11.35 30.15 -13.04
N LYS A 377 11.92 29.53 -12.01
CA LYS A 377 11.95 30.09 -10.64
C LYS A 377 13.06 31.11 -10.41
N LEU A 378 14.15 31.03 -11.16
CA LEU A 378 15.26 32.00 -11.13
C LEU A 378 14.98 33.24 -11.99
N ASN A 379 13.87 33.27 -12.73
CA ASN A 379 13.55 34.30 -13.73
C ASN A 379 14.58 34.38 -14.88
N GLU A 380 15.20 33.25 -15.23
CA GLU A 380 16.12 33.12 -16.37
C GLU A 380 15.31 32.89 -17.66
N THR A 381 14.62 33.93 -18.12
CA THR A 381 13.56 33.87 -19.15
C THR A 381 14.02 33.23 -20.46
N GLU A 382 15.22 33.57 -20.96
CA GLU A 382 15.73 33.05 -22.23
C GLU A 382 15.94 31.52 -22.15
N LYS A 383 16.70 31.05 -21.16
CA LYS A 383 16.94 29.62 -20.93
C LYS A 383 15.66 28.84 -20.65
N CYS A 384 14.72 29.44 -19.92
CA CYS A 384 13.41 28.83 -19.67
C CYS A 384 12.62 28.66 -20.97
N ASN A 385 12.63 29.65 -21.86
CA ASN A 385 11.92 29.58 -23.14
C ASN A 385 12.56 28.57 -24.09
N ASP A 386 13.89 28.48 -24.10
CA ASP A 386 14.60 27.47 -24.91
C ASP A 386 14.29 26.06 -24.42
N GLY A 387 14.30 25.83 -23.10
CA GLY A 387 13.89 24.55 -22.52
C GLY A 387 12.43 24.18 -22.81
N LEU A 388 11.51 25.14 -22.78
CA LEU A 388 10.11 24.93 -23.17
C LEU A 388 9.98 24.52 -24.65
N LYS A 389 10.66 25.22 -25.57
CA LYS A 389 10.66 24.86 -26.99
C LYS A 389 11.22 23.47 -27.22
N GLU A 390 12.32 23.13 -26.54
CA GLU A 390 12.93 21.81 -26.65
C GLU A 390 11.96 20.72 -26.14
N LEU A 391 11.31 20.93 -24.99
CA LEU A 391 10.30 20.01 -24.46
C LEU A 391 9.11 19.81 -25.43
N GLU A 392 8.66 20.87 -26.13
CA GLU A 392 7.58 20.77 -27.12
C GLU A 392 7.94 19.85 -28.31
N THR A 393 9.23 19.73 -28.67
CA THR A 393 9.65 18.81 -29.74
C THR A 393 9.41 17.33 -29.42
N TYR A 394 9.26 16.99 -28.14
CA TYR A 394 9.06 15.61 -27.69
C TYR A 394 7.58 15.19 -27.62
N LEU A 395 6.64 16.11 -27.87
CA LEU A 395 5.19 15.83 -27.81
C LEU A 395 4.71 14.81 -28.85
N THR A 396 5.49 14.56 -29.90
CA THR A 396 5.19 13.56 -30.96
C THR A 396 6.06 12.30 -30.86
N THR A 397 6.82 12.17 -29.77
CA THR A 397 7.76 11.05 -29.56
C THR A 397 7.26 10.09 -28.49
N THR A 398 8.00 8.99 -28.27
CA THR A 398 7.73 8.06 -27.15
C THR A 398 7.93 8.68 -25.76
N LEU A 399 8.44 9.90 -25.66
CA LEU A 399 8.63 10.65 -24.42
C LEU A 399 7.48 11.64 -24.12
N VAL A 400 6.39 11.57 -24.88
CA VAL A 400 5.23 12.47 -24.79
C VAL A 400 4.71 12.65 -23.36
N ASP A 401 4.62 11.58 -22.56
CA ASP A 401 4.15 11.63 -21.17
C ASP A 401 5.02 12.54 -20.29
N LYS A 402 6.34 12.43 -20.44
CA LYS A 402 7.30 13.23 -19.67
C LYS A 402 7.34 14.67 -20.19
N ALA A 403 7.21 14.86 -21.50
CA ALA A 403 7.11 16.19 -22.10
C ALA A 403 5.90 16.94 -21.55
N PHE A 404 4.70 16.33 -21.56
CA PHE A 404 3.51 16.91 -20.95
C PHE A 404 3.70 17.20 -19.46
N THR A 405 4.29 16.27 -18.72
CA THR A 405 4.56 16.46 -17.29
C THR A 405 5.38 17.73 -17.04
N PHE A 406 6.52 17.89 -17.71
CA PHE A 406 7.38 19.07 -17.49
C PHE A 406 6.77 20.36 -18.07
N LEU A 407 6.13 20.31 -19.23
CA LEU A 407 5.45 21.49 -19.80
C LEU A 407 4.36 22.03 -18.87
N ILE A 408 3.56 21.15 -18.26
CA ILE A 408 2.53 21.51 -17.28
C ILE A 408 3.18 22.14 -16.04
N LEU A 409 4.21 21.50 -15.48
CA LEU A 409 4.86 21.96 -14.25
C LEU A 409 5.58 23.31 -14.46
N VAL A 410 6.35 23.47 -15.53
CA VAL A 410 7.05 24.73 -15.85
C VAL A 410 6.05 25.87 -16.04
N ASN A 411 4.99 25.68 -16.85
CA ASN A 411 3.98 26.72 -17.08
C ASN A 411 3.22 27.08 -15.80
N ALA A 412 3.00 26.11 -14.90
CA ALA A 412 2.40 26.40 -13.59
C ALA A 412 3.32 27.25 -12.71
N LEU A 413 4.63 26.99 -12.72
CA LEU A 413 5.61 27.81 -11.98
C LEU A 413 5.71 29.25 -12.52
N LEU A 414 5.51 29.44 -13.83
CA LEU A 414 5.45 30.74 -14.51
C LEU A 414 4.11 31.48 -14.30
N GLY A 415 3.08 30.80 -13.78
CA GLY A 415 1.74 31.39 -13.61
C GLY A 415 0.87 31.39 -14.88
N ASN A 416 1.28 30.69 -15.94
CA ASN A 416 0.60 30.62 -17.24
C ASN A 416 -0.67 29.75 -17.19
N SER A 417 -1.68 30.20 -16.45
CA SER A 417 -2.84 29.37 -16.07
C SER A 417 -3.62 28.80 -17.25
N GLU A 418 -3.86 29.58 -18.30
CA GLU A 418 -4.57 29.08 -19.50
C GLU A 418 -3.75 28.02 -20.25
N LYS A 419 -2.46 28.26 -20.48
CA LYS A 419 -1.57 27.29 -21.14
C LYS A 419 -1.47 25.98 -20.34
N VAL A 420 -1.42 26.05 -19.01
CA VAL A 420 -1.48 24.85 -18.16
C VAL A 420 -2.76 24.07 -18.44
N VAL A 421 -3.90 24.73 -18.44
CA VAL A 421 -5.20 24.09 -18.65
C VAL A 421 -5.30 23.48 -20.06
N ASP A 422 -4.79 24.16 -21.09
CA ASP A 422 -4.75 23.64 -22.45
C ASP A 422 -3.89 22.37 -22.55
N LEU A 423 -2.72 22.35 -21.90
CA LEU A 423 -1.86 21.17 -21.83
C LEU A 423 -2.52 20.02 -21.07
N VAL A 424 -3.24 20.33 -19.98
CA VAL A 424 -3.99 19.33 -19.21
C VAL A 424 -5.14 18.75 -20.02
N GLU A 425 -5.83 19.56 -20.82
CA GLU A 425 -6.89 19.10 -21.72
C GLU A 425 -6.35 18.19 -22.82
N GLN A 426 -5.20 18.54 -23.40
CA GLN A 426 -4.50 17.68 -24.36
C GLN A 426 -4.07 16.35 -23.74
N ALA A 427 -3.46 16.38 -22.55
CA ALA A 427 -3.08 15.17 -21.83
C ALA A 427 -4.31 14.30 -21.49
N TYR A 428 -5.44 14.92 -21.14
CA TYR A 428 -6.71 14.24 -20.91
C TYR A 428 -7.24 13.56 -22.19
N ASN A 429 -7.24 14.28 -23.31
CA ASN A 429 -7.73 13.75 -24.59
C ASN A 429 -6.85 12.59 -25.11
N ASN A 430 -5.56 12.62 -24.81
CA ASN A 430 -4.62 11.53 -25.09
C ASN A 430 -4.66 10.40 -24.04
N ARG A 431 -5.52 10.48 -23.02
CA ARG A 431 -5.63 9.49 -21.93
C ARG A 431 -4.32 9.23 -21.17
N LEU A 432 -3.50 10.27 -21.00
CA LEU A 432 -2.22 10.12 -20.32
C LEU A 432 -2.43 9.88 -18.80
N PRO A 433 -1.86 8.82 -18.20
CA PRO A 433 -2.06 8.50 -16.78
C PRO A 433 -1.66 9.61 -15.81
N LEU A 434 -0.73 10.50 -16.22
CA LEU A 434 -0.30 11.66 -15.43
C LEU A 434 -1.47 12.53 -14.95
N VAL A 435 -2.56 12.60 -15.73
CA VAL A 435 -3.76 13.40 -15.46
C VAL A 435 -4.34 13.05 -14.09
N LEU A 436 -4.29 11.78 -13.69
CA LEU A 436 -4.83 11.28 -12.42
C LEU A 436 -4.07 11.81 -11.19
N LEU A 437 -2.82 12.25 -11.37
CA LEU A 437 -1.93 12.72 -10.29
C LEU A 437 -1.77 14.26 -10.27
N LEU A 438 -2.38 14.98 -11.22
CA LEU A 438 -2.29 16.45 -11.28
C LEU A 438 -3.02 17.13 -10.12
N ASN A 439 -4.17 16.59 -9.71
CA ASN A 439 -4.96 17.17 -8.63
C ASN A 439 -4.21 17.29 -7.29
N PRO A 440 -3.59 16.22 -6.75
CA PRO A 440 -2.89 16.34 -5.47
C PRO A 440 -1.60 17.19 -5.57
N SER A 441 -1.07 17.45 -6.77
CA SER A 441 0.21 18.14 -6.97
C SER A 441 0.26 19.55 -6.32
N PRO A 442 1.24 19.82 -5.45
CA PRO A 442 1.47 21.15 -4.87
C PRO A 442 1.72 22.26 -5.88
N ILE A 443 2.50 21.99 -6.93
CA ILE A 443 2.84 22.98 -7.97
C ILE A 443 1.58 23.51 -8.68
N LEU A 444 0.54 22.67 -8.79
CA LEU A 444 -0.72 23.02 -9.46
C LEU A 444 -1.77 23.63 -8.53
N LYS A 445 -1.45 23.88 -7.25
CA LYS A 445 -2.35 24.52 -6.27
C LYS A 445 -2.99 25.82 -6.78
N PRO A 446 -2.28 26.73 -7.48
CA PRO A 446 -2.89 27.93 -8.07
C PRO A 446 -3.96 27.62 -9.15
N ILE A 447 -3.81 26.51 -9.87
CA ILE A 447 -4.65 26.11 -11.00
C ILE A 447 -5.89 25.33 -10.53
N LYS A 448 -5.87 24.75 -9.33
CA LYS A 448 -6.96 23.90 -8.81
C LYS A 448 -8.33 24.55 -8.87
N ASN A 449 -8.41 25.87 -8.74
CA ASN A 449 -9.67 26.62 -8.77
C ASN A 449 -10.17 27.00 -10.17
N HIS A 450 -9.34 26.83 -11.20
CA HIS A 450 -9.70 27.11 -12.58
C HIS A 450 -10.86 26.21 -13.04
N LYS A 451 -11.89 26.80 -13.66
CA LYS A 451 -13.14 26.10 -14.01
C LYS A 451 -12.88 24.92 -14.97
N ARG A 452 -12.13 25.16 -16.06
CA ARG A 452 -11.78 24.10 -17.03
C ARG A 452 -10.95 22.99 -16.38
N PHE A 453 -10.03 23.31 -15.49
CA PHE A 453 -9.24 22.30 -14.76
C PHE A 453 -10.13 21.43 -13.88
N LYS A 454 -11.04 22.05 -13.11
CA LYS A 454 -12.09 21.35 -12.33
C LYS A 454 -12.91 20.40 -13.20
N ASP A 455 -13.38 20.88 -14.34
CA ASP A 455 -14.23 20.10 -15.23
C ASP A 455 -13.47 18.90 -15.84
N ILE A 456 -12.19 19.07 -16.20
CA ILE A 456 -11.34 17.97 -16.70
C ILE A 456 -11.10 16.94 -15.60
N MET A 457 -10.71 17.37 -14.39
CA MET A 457 -10.45 16.45 -13.29
C MET A 457 -11.71 15.69 -12.85
N LEU A 458 -12.88 16.34 -12.89
CA LEU A 458 -14.19 15.70 -12.68
C LEU A 458 -14.50 14.63 -13.72
N LYS A 459 -14.15 14.85 -14.98
CA LYS A 459 -14.33 13.85 -16.05
C LYS A 459 -13.33 12.71 -15.91
N ALA A 460 -12.08 13.03 -15.53
CA ALA A 460 -11.01 12.07 -15.40
C ALA A 460 -11.25 11.12 -14.22
N ILE A 461 -11.75 11.64 -13.10
CA ILE A 461 -12.03 10.86 -11.89
C ILE A 461 -13.41 11.27 -11.36
N PRO A 462 -14.51 10.73 -11.94
CA PRO A 462 -15.88 11.10 -11.58
C PRO A 462 -16.21 10.90 -10.10
N ASP A 463 -15.58 9.91 -9.48
CA ASP A 463 -15.78 9.58 -8.06
C ASP A 463 -14.91 10.41 -7.10
N ASN A 464 -14.01 11.27 -7.61
CA ASN A 464 -13.08 12.04 -6.80
C ASN A 464 -13.79 13.08 -5.93
N LEU A 465 -13.70 12.89 -4.60
CA LEU A 465 -14.29 13.78 -3.59
C LEU A 465 -13.73 15.20 -3.65
N ASN A 466 -12.48 15.40 -4.08
CA ASN A 466 -11.87 16.73 -4.18
C ASN A 466 -12.49 17.59 -5.27
N TYR A 467 -13.03 16.93 -6.30
CA TYR A 467 -13.58 17.60 -7.46
C TYR A 467 -15.07 17.49 -7.57
N LYS A 468 -15.72 16.60 -6.79
CA LYS A 468 -17.19 16.52 -6.70
C LYS A 468 -17.70 17.93 -6.83
N ARG A 469 -18.28 18.22 -8.01
CA ARG A 469 -19.03 19.44 -8.28
C ARG A 469 -19.78 19.60 -6.99
N LYS A 470 -19.54 20.69 -6.23
CA LYS A 470 -20.40 20.96 -5.08
C LYS A 470 -21.78 20.86 -5.71
N LYS A 471 -22.47 19.72 -5.51
CA LYS A 471 -23.91 19.70 -5.58
C LYS A 471 -24.16 20.86 -4.65
N LYS A 472 -24.69 21.97 -5.18
CA LYS A 472 -25.40 22.97 -4.36
C LYS A 472 -26.04 22.09 -3.31
N TYR A 473 -25.54 22.17 -2.07
CA TYR A 473 -25.80 21.16 -1.06
C TYR A 473 -27.28 20.84 -1.22
N LYS A 474 -27.59 19.60 -1.65
CA LYS A 474 -28.99 19.17 -1.54
C LYS A 474 -29.28 19.44 -0.08
N GLN A 475 -30.29 20.27 0.15
CA GLN A 475 -30.71 20.84 1.43
C GLN A 475 -30.24 20.03 2.63
N ALA A 476 -29.82 20.73 3.70
CA ALA A 476 -29.57 20.15 5.02
C ALA A 476 -30.46 18.92 5.23
N LEU A 477 -29.86 17.74 5.45
CA LEU A 477 -30.63 16.48 5.53
C LEU A 477 -31.65 16.53 6.68
N LEU A 478 -31.40 17.37 7.69
CA LEU A 478 -32.36 17.81 8.68
C LEU A 478 -32.37 19.34 8.72
N ASP A 479 -33.55 19.97 8.69
CA ASP A 479 -33.69 21.39 8.93
C ASP A 479 -33.59 21.76 10.43
N SER A 480 -33.63 23.05 10.77
CA SER A 480 -33.48 23.49 12.16
C SER A 480 -34.61 23.03 13.10
N ASN A 481 -35.80 22.77 12.58
CA ASN A 481 -36.93 22.26 13.35
C ASN A 481 -36.79 20.74 13.55
N GLU A 482 -36.37 20.03 12.52
CA GLU A 482 -36.08 18.59 12.59
C GLU A 482 -34.92 18.29 13.54
N ILE A 483 -33.84 19.08 13.50
CA ILE A 483 -32.73 18.94 14.46
C ILE A 483 -33.23 19.10 15.89
N LYS A 484 -34.08 20.12 16.17
CA LYS A 484 -34.64 20.32 17.51
C LYS A 484 -35.54 19.15 17.93
N LYS A 485 -36.41 18.68 17.03
CA LYS A 485 -37.32 17.54 17.27
C LYS A 485 -36.51 16.27 17.60
N TYR A 486 -35.63 15.86 16.70
CA TYR A 486 -34.88 14.62 16.84
C TYR A 486 -33.82 14.69 17.95
N SER A 487 -33.31 15.86 18.30
CA SER A 487 -32.42 15.99 19.47
C SER A 487 -33.19 15.65 20.75
N LYS A 488 -34.40 16.19 20.91
CA LYS A 488 -35.25 15.88 22.06
C LYS A 488 -35.66 14.41 22.10
N GLU A 489 -35.99 13.84 20.94
CA GLU A 489 -36.35 12.42 20.81
C GLU A 489 -35.17 11.49 21.13
N LEU A 490 -33.97 11.83 20.66
CA LEU A 490 -32.76 11.07 20.96
C LEU A 490 -32.40 11.13 22.45
N GLU A 491 -32.48 12.31 23.10
CA GLU A 491 -32.29 12.42 24.55
C GLU A 491 -33.30 11.56 25.30
N GLN A 492 -34.57 11.59 24.90
CA GLN A 492 -35.64 10.80 25.51
C GLN A 492 -35.37 9.29 25.38
N ILE A 493 -35.04 8.81 24.19
CA ILE A 493 -34.70 7.40 23.94
C ILE A 493 -33.47 6.98 24.75
N MET A 494 -32.44 7.83 24.82
CA MET A 494 -31.23 7.54 25.59
C MET A 494 -31.53 7.39 27.08
N MET A 495 -32.47 8.16 27.62
CA MET A 495 -32.88 8.09 29.03
C MET A 495 -33.83 6.93 29.31
N ASP A 496 -34.87 6.75 28.49
CA ASP A 496 -35.93 5.77 28.70
C ASP A 496 -35.41 4.33 28.60
N TYR A 497 -34.58 4.05 27.60
CA TYR A 497 -34.03 2.72 27.38
C TYR A 497 -32.64 2.53 27.97
N LYS A 498 -32.07 3.58 28.59
CA LYS A 498 -30.69 3.61 29.10
C LYS A 498 -29.68 2.99 28.13
N LEU A 499 -29.79 3.30 26.83
CA LEU A 499 -29.01 2.64 25.77
C LEU A 499 -27.51 2.70 26.00
N TYR A 500 -27.02 3.75 26.66
CA TYR A 500 -25.61 3.93 27.01
C TYR A 500 -25.04 2.84 27.92
N LEU A 501 -25.87 2.08 28.64
CA LEU A 501 -25.42 0.93 29.44
C LEU A 501 -24.98 -0.26 28.59
N ASN A 502 -25.43 -0.35 27.34
CA ASN A 502 -24.97 -1.39 26.41
C ASN A 502 -23.54 -1.06 25.95
N PRO A 503 -22.53 -1.89 26.26
CA PRO A 503 -21.14 -1.65 25.84
C PRO A 503 -20.96 -1.67 24.31
N ASP A 504 -21.79 -2.44 23.60
CA ASP A 504 -21.70 -2.66 22.16
C ASP A 504 -22.57 -1.70 21.33
N LEU A 505 -23.20 -0.70 21.98
CA LEU A 505 -24.01 0.30 21.32
C LEU A 505 -23.24 0.97 20.17
N SER A 506 -23.83 0.96 18.98
CA SER A 506 -23.29 1.57 17.77
C SER A 506 -24.17 2.72 17.26
N LEU A 507 -23.61 3.52 16.34
CA LEU A 507 -24.35 4.57 15.66
C LEU A 507 -25.53 4.02 14.83
N LYS A 508 -25.42 2.78 14.33
CA LYS A 508 -26.50 2.13 13.58
C LYS A 508 -27.69 1.80 14.49
N ASP A 509 -27.43 1.44 15.74
CA ASP A 509 -28.49 1.14 16.70
C ASP A 509 -29.28 2.40 17.04
N LEU A 510 -28.61 3.53 17.32
CA LEU A 510 -29.28 4.82 17.51
C LEU A 510 -30.10 5.24 16.28
N ALA A 511 -29.59 4.93 15.09
CA ALA A 511 -30.28 5.19 13.82
C ALA A 511 -31.56 4.35 13.70
N SER A 512 -31.53 3.08 14.09
CA SER A 512 -32.71 2.22 14.14
C SER A 512 -33.76 2.72 15.14
N TYR A 513 -33.36 3.16 16.34
CA TYR A 513 -34.31 3.69 17.34
C TYR A 513 -34.98 5.01 16.91
N LEU A 514 -34.28 5.84 16.15
CA LEU A 514 -34.83 7.09 15.60
C LEU A 514 -35.55 6.91 14.26
N GLU A 515 -35.56 5.70 13.71
CA GLU A 515 -36.04 5.42 12.34
C GLU A 515 -35.37 6.33 11.28
N LEU A 516 -34.10 6.67 11.50
CA LEU A 516 -33.30 7.54 10.62
C LEU A 516 -32.11 6.78 10.03
N PRO A 517 -31.61 7.16 8.85
CA PRO A 517 -30.35 6.64 8.35
C PRO A 517 -29.15 7.10 9.23
N ALA A 518 -28.13 6.26 9.39
CA ALA A 518 -27.00 6.53 10.30
C ALA A 518 -26.24 7.85 10.01
N ASN A 519 -26.20 8.29 8.75
CA ASN A 519 -25.61 9.59 8.38
C ASN A 519 -26.44 10.79 8.86
N TYR A 520 -27.77 10.65 9.01
CA TYR A 520 -28.64 11.69 9.58
C TYR A 520 -28.44 11.79 11.09
N VAL A 521 -28.32 10.66 11.79
CA VAL A 521 -28.00 10.65 13.22
C VAL A 521 -26.60 11.22 13.49
N SER A 522 -25.61 10.91 12.65
CA SER A 522 -24.29 11.55 12.74
C SER A 522 -24.37 13.07 12.59
N GLN A 523 -25.19 13.57 11.65
CA GLN A 523 -25.40 15.01 11.49
C GLN A 523 -26.14 15.62 12.70
N LEU A 524 -27.16 14.94 13.21
CA LEU A 524 -27.90 15.34 14.40
C LEU A 524 -26.97 15.49 15.61
N LEU A 525 -26.06 14.54 15.82
CA LEU A 525 -25.08 14.58 16.90
C LEU A 525 -24.12 15.78 16.79
N ASN A 526 -23.61 16.04 15.59
CA ASN A 526 -22.68 17.14 15.35
C ASN A 526 -23.35 18.52 15.45
N LEU A 527 -24.58 18.68 14.94
CA LEU A 527 -25.25 19.99 14.90
C LEU A 527 -26.14 20.26 16.12
N GLY A 528 -26.82 19.23 16.65
CA GLY A 528 -27.69 19.34 17.82
C GLY A 528 -26.91 19.34 19.14
N PHE A 529 -25.83 18.55 19.23
CA PHE A 529 -25.10 18.34 20.49
C PHE A 529 -23.63 18.77 20.44
N GLN A 530 -23.11 19.15 19.27
CA GLN A 530 -21.69 19.47 19.05
C GLN A 530 -20.75 18.34 19.51
N LYS A 531 -21.17 17.09 19.31
CA LYS A 531 -20.43 15.88 19.72
C LYS A 531 -20.43 14.85 18.60
N ASN A 532 -19.36 14.05 18.54
CA ASN A 532 -19.42 12.80 17.79
C ASN A 532 -20.12 11.69 18.60
N PHE A 533 -20.40 10.54 17.97
CA PHE A 533 -21.07 9.40 18.61
C PHE A 533 -20.42 8.96 19.92
N SER A 534 -19.09 8.76 19.92
CA SER A 534 -18.37 8.31 21.12
C SER A 534 -18.42 9.33 22.24
N GLU A 535 -18.29 10.62 21.93
CA GLU A 535 -18.42 11.71 22.90
C GLU A 535 -19.83 11.80 23.48
N TYR A 536 -20.84 11.65 22.63
CA TYR A 536 -22.24 11.70 23.05
C TYR A 536 -22.56 10.57 24.03
N VAL A 537 -22.31 9.31 23.64
CA VAL A 537 -22.58 8.13 24.47
C VAL A 537 -21.77 8.15 25.76
N ASN A 538 -20.47 8.43 25.69
CA ASN A 538 -19.61 8.41 26.89
C ASN A 538 -19.93 9.54 27.88
N THR A 539 -20.59 10.62 27.44
CA THR A 539 -21.12 11.62 28.38
C THR A 539 -22.15 11.00 29.33
N TYR A 540 -23.08 10.22 28.80
CA TYR A 540 -24.10 9.53 29.61
C TYR A 540 -23.49 8.49 30.54
N ARG A 541 -22.55 7.68 30.02
CA ARG A 541 -21.86 6.67 30.84
C ARG A 541 -21.08 7.27 32.00
N ILE A 542 -20.50 8.46 31.83
CA ILE A 542 -19.81 9.17 32.93
C ILE A 542 -20.81 9.71 33.95
N ASN A 543 -21.95 10.23 33.51
CA ASN A 543 -23.00 10.69 34.42
C ASN A 543 -23.56 9.52 35.26
N GLU A 544 -23.87 8.39 34.63
CA GLU A 544 -24.28 7.16 35.32
C GLU A 544 -23.22 6.69 36.31
N PHE A 545 -21.93 6.69 35.92
CA PHE A 545 -20.83 6.33 36.82
C PHE A 545 -20.80 7.23 38.07
N LYS A 546 -20.95 8.55 37.90
CA LYS A 546 -20.96 9.51 39.02
C LYS A 546 -22.13 9.25 39.97
N GLU A 547 -23.29 8.88 39.46
CA GLU A 547 -24.45 8.51 40.28
C GLU A 547 -24.21 7.19 41.03
N ARG A 548 -23.75 6.15 40.33
CA ARG A 548 -23.52 4.82 40.92
C ARG A 548 -22.48 4.81 42.03
N VAL A 549 -21.45 5.65 41.89
CA VAL A 549 -20.40 5.81 42.91
C VAL A 549 -20.94 6.28 44.26
N LEU A 550 -22.06 7.01 44.27
CA LEU A 550 -22.66 7.56 45.50
C LEU A 550 -23.56 6.55 46.22
N LEU A 551 -23.90 5.43 45.58
CA LEU A 551 -24.82 4.43 46.15
C LEU A 551 -24.12 3.63 47.27
N GLU A 552 -24.81 3.48 48.41
CA GLU A 552 -24.33 2.72 49.58
C GLU A 552 -23.88 1.29 49.21
N GLU A 553 -24.64 0.63 48.33
CA GLU A 553 -24.37 -0.72 47.84
C GLU A 553 -23.06 -0.87 47.04
N ASN A 554 -22.54 0.24 46.48
CA ASN A 554 -21.34 0.23 45.65
C ASN A 554 -20.06 0.62 46.41
N LYS A 555 -20.13 0.92 47.71
CA LYS A 555 -18.97 1.35 48.54
C LYS A 555 -17.83 0.33 48.62
N GLY A 556 -18.08 -0.94 48.30
CA GLY A 556 -17.09 -2.02 48.24
C GLY A 556 -16.57 -2.36 46.83
N LEU A 557 -17.13 -1.77 45.77
CA LEU A 557 -16.75 -2.09 44.39
C LEU A 557 -15.55 -1.27 43.92
N THR A 558 -14.76 -1.86 43.02
CA THR A 558 -13.67 -1.12 42.37
C THR A 558 -14.23 -0.09 41.39
N ILE A 559 -13.48 0.99 41.16
CA ILE A 559 -13.80 2.03 40.17
C ILE A 559 -14.08 1.42 38.80
N MET A 560 -13.31 0.41 38.42
CA MET A 560 -13.46 -0.25 37.13
C MET A 560 -14.73 -1.10 37.06
N ALA A 561 -15.14 -1.75 38.15
CA ALA A 561 -16.40 -2.47 38.20
C ALA A 561 -17.57 -1.51 37.98
N ILE A 562 -17.61 -0.39 38.70
CA ILE A 562 -18.66 0.62 38.54
C ILE A 562 -18.64 1.25 37.14
N ALA A 563 -17.45 1.45 36.55
CA ALA A 563 -17.32 1.95 35.19
C ALA A 563 -17.87 0.96 34.15
N TYR A 564 -17.59 -0.33 34.31
CA TYR A 564 -18.15 -1.36 33.44
C TYR A 564 -19.68 -1.47 33.59
N ASP A 565 -20.19 -1.40 34.82
CA ASP A 565 -21.64 -1.37 35.09
C ASP A 565 -22.33 -0.11 34.53
N SER A 566 -21.56 0.94 34.25
CA SER A 566 -22.01 2.18 33.61
C SER A 566 -21.91 2.12 32.08
N GLY A 567 -21.60 0.95 31.50
CA GLY A 567 -21.58 0.68 30.06
C GLY A 567 -20.23 0.86 29.37
N PHE A 568 -19.13 1.09 30.10
CA PHE A 568 -17.80 1.06 29.50
C PHE A 568 -17.35 -0.39 29.22
N ASN A 569 -16.56 -0.61 28.17
CA ASN A 569 -15.91 -1.90 27.89
C ASN A 569 -14.38 -1.83 27.94
N SER A 570 -13.81 -0.65 28.20
CA SER A 570 -12.37 -0.41 28.18
C SER A 570 -11.95 0.60 29.24
N LYS A 571 -10.94 0.22 30.04
CA LYS A 571 -10.27 1.10 31.01
C LYS A 571 -9.66 2.32 30.35
N THR A 572 -9.08 2.17 29.16
CA THR A 572 -8.45 3.25 28.41
C THR A 572 -9.49 4.27 27.97
N VAL A 573 -10.63 3.80 27.44
CA VAL A 573 -11.74 4.66 27.00
C VAL A 573 -12.33 5.42 28.18
N PHE A 574 -12.64 4.71 29.29
CA PHE A 574 -13.16 5.33 30.51
C PHE A 574 -12.26 6.46 31.01
N ASN A 575 -10.97 6.19 31.24
CA ASN A 575 -10.05 7.20 31.76
C ASN A 575 -9.87 8.40 30.81
N THR A 576 -9.85 8.15 29.49
CA THR A 576 -9.68 9.19 28.47
C THR A 576 -10.88 10.14 28.47
N PHE A 577 -12.09 9.60 28.40
CA PHE A 577 -13.30 10.42 28.36
C PHE A 577 -13.63 11.06 29.71
N PHE A 578 -13.35 10.37 30.83
CA PHE A 578 -13.54 10.95 32.16
C PHE A 578 -12.69 12.20 32.35
N LYS A 579 -11.40 12.13 32.01
CA LYS A 579 -10.49 13.30 32.07
C LYS A 579 -10.91 14.39 31.10
N LYS A 580 -11.40 14.03 29.90
CA LYS A 580 -11.87 14.99 28.90
C LYS A 580 -13.10 15.77 29.37
N ILE A 581 -14.03 15.12 30.09
CA ILE A 581 -15.31 15.71 30.51
C ILE A 581 -15.19 16.42 31.86
N GLU A 582 -14.56 15.79 32.86
CA GLU A 582 -14.48 16.31 34.22
C GLU A 582 -13.18 17.10 34.50
N GLY A 583 -12.24 17.14 33.55
CA GLY A 583 -10.95 17.81 33.70
C GLY A 583 -10.00 17.17 34.72
N THR A 584 -10.41 16.06 35.36
CA THR A 584 -9.67 15.39 36.43
C THR A 584 -9.66 13.87 36.24
N THR A 585 -8.82 13.16 36.99
CA THR A 585 -8.82 11.68 36.97
C THR A 585 -9.97 11.12 37.81
N PRO A 586 -10.52 9.93 37.49
CA PRO A 586 -11.56 9.30 38.32
C PRO A 586 -11.18 9.19 39.81
N ASN A 587 -9.93 8.80 40.10
CA ASN A 587 -9.42 8.74 41.48
C ASN A 587 -9.44 10.09 42.20
N ALA A 588 -9.07 11.17 41.51
CA ALA A 588 -9.08 12.52 42.09
C ALA A 588 -10.51 13.02 42.32
N TYR A 589 -11.42 12.71 41.41
CA TYR A 589 -12.85 13.00 41.53
C TYR A 589 -13.47 12.27 42.74
N LEU A 590 -13.21 10.98 42.93
CA LEU A 590 -13.75 10.24 44.09
C LEU A 590 -13.28 10.80 45.43
N LYS A 591 -12.00 11.18 45.52
CA LYS A 591 -11.44 11.81 46.73
C LYS A 591 -12.07 13.17 47.04
N SER A 592 -12.57 13.90 46.05
CA SER A 592 -13.24 15.19 46.26
C SER A 592 -14.71 15.01 46.68
N VAL A 593 -15.36 13.94 46.20
CA VAL A 593 -16.74 13.60 46.54
C VAL A 593 -16.86 12.98 47.94
N GLN A 594 -15.88 12.18 48.40
CA GLN A 594 -15.86 11.60 49.76
C GLN A 594 -15.53 12.60 50.88
N LYS A 595 -15.09 13.81 50.54
CA LYS A 595 -14.77 14.90 51.50
C LYS A 595 -15.93 15.88 51.72
N LYS A 596 -17.00 15.78 50.94
CA LYS A 596 -18.26 16.49 51.10
C LYS A 596 -19.29 15.54 51.70
#